data_AF-A0A3A9B0M5-F1
#
_entry.id   AF-A0A3A9B0M5-F1
#
_cell.length_a   1.000
_cell.length_b   1.000
_cell.length_c   1.000
_cell.angle_alpha   90.00
_cell.angle_beta   90.00
_cell.angle_gamma   90.00
#
_symmetry.space_group_name_H-M   'P 1'
#
loop_
_entity.id
_entity.type
_entity.pdbx_description
1 polymer ?
#
loop_
_entity_poly.entity_id
_entity_poly.type
_entity_poly.pdbx_seq_one_letter_code
_entity_poly.pdbx_strand_id
1 'polypeptide(L)'
;MTDTHKNESVEPKAQITEASTEASTTTTEAAAAATNTAETSASTPASNTTDAAPKHSNFTRRSVLAMAGCGVAGLVVGGVLASWGVTSQAIASGRIDLRTTPTKMIVTDRARCSGCQRCEMMCTLKNDGVTQQSISRVHVWEHYNYGEGIGTGGGIYGDCQFTVQGCLQCADPQCANYCPVHAIYADPETGARVVDDEVCIGCGMCTAACPWNMPRVNAQTGTSTKCISCGRCAEQCPNGAIKFVDWEDIAQKVLDNGVASTATLIPDATLVEGLS
;
A
#
# COMPACT_ATOMS: atom_id res chain seq x y z
N MET A 1 19.34 -68.44 -39.47
CA MET A 1 19.77 -67.99 -40.80
C MET A 1 20.62 -66.75 -40.60
N THR A 2 21.94 -66.92 -40.77
CA THR A 2 23.01 -65.94 -41.09
C THR A 2 23.12 -64.69 -40.20
N ASP A 3 24.12 -64.59 -39.31
CA ASP A 3 25.48 -64.04 -39.56
C ASP A 3 25.42 -62.51 -39.85
N THR A 4 26.12 -61.58 -39.18
CA THR A 4 27.50 -61.58 -38.66
C THR A 4 27.75 -60.39 -37.70
N HIS A 5 28.52 -60.66 -36.63
CA HIS A 5 29.66 -59.90 -36.02
C HIS A 5 29.67 -58.34 -35.93
N LYS A 6 29.81 -57.76 -34.71
CA LYS A 6 31.06 -57.25 -34.03
C LYS A 6 31.71 -56.04 -34.75
N ASN A 7 32.24 -54.97 -34.15
CA ASN A 7 32.85 -54.77 -32.84
C ASN A 7 33.17 -53.26 -32.55
N GLU A 8 33.11 -52.89 -31.27
CA GLU A 8 33.99 -52.02 -30.45
C GLU A 8 34.56 -50.64 -30.87
N SER A 9 34.56 -49.78 -29.83
CA SER A 9 35.60 -48.80 -29.39
C SER A 9 35.59 -47.41 -30.07
N VAL A 10 35.70 -46.25 -29.40
CA VAL A 10 36.61 -45.76 -28.34
C VAL A 10 36.04 -44.43 -27.75
N GLU A 11 36.10 -44.18 -26.43
CA GLU A 11 35.97 -42.82 -25.82
C GLU A 11 37.29 -42.02 -25.96
N PRO A 12 37.30 -40.67 -25.85
CA PRO A 12 37.83 -40.15 -24.58
C PRO A 12 37.15 -38.88 -24.03
N LYS A 13 37.21 -38.81 -22.69
CA LYS A 13 37.02 -37.65 -21.78
C LYS A 13 38.10 -36.58 -21.94
N ALA A 14 37.77 -35.33 -21.59
CA ALA A 14 38.52 -34.44 -20.66
C ALA A 14 37.95 -33.00 -20.80
N GLN A 15 37.28 -32.47 -19.78
CA GLN A 15 37.86 -31.67 -18.68
C GLN A 15 38.52 -30.37 -19.16
N ILE A 16 37.87 -29.25 -18.84
CA ILE A 16 38.39 -27.89 -18.98
C ILE A 16 39.07 -27.56 -17.65
N THR A 17 40.39 -27.49 -17.66
CA THR A 17 41.21 -27.08 -16.51
C THR A 17 41.55 -25.60 -16.57
N GLU A 18 41.88 -25.11 -15.37
CA GLU A 18 42.10 -23.77 -14.89
C GLU A 18 43.24 -22.97 -15.57
N ALA A 19 43.20 -21.66 -15.32
CA ALA A 19 44.26 -20.89 -14.64
C ALA A 19 44.88 -19.71 -15.41
N SER A 20 44.93 -18.60 -14.66
CA SER A 20 45.99 -17.58 -14.63
C SER A 20 46.07 -16.61 -15.83
N THR A 21 46.34 -15.33 -15.66
CA THR A 21 47.37 -14.72 -14.81
C THR A 21 47.04 -13.26 -14.44
N GLU A 22 47.49 -12.87 -13.26
CA GLU A 22 47.57 -11.51 -12.71
C GLU A 22 48.60 -10.64 -13.47
N ALA A 23 48.47 -9.31 -13.40
CA ALA A 23 49.34 -8.45 -12.56
C ALA A 23 49.40 -6.98 -13.02
N SER A 24 49.33 -6.09 -12.01
CA SER A 24 50.07 -4.81 -11.89
C SER A 24 49.78 -3.67 -12.89
N THR A 25 49.72 -2.39 -12.53
CA THR A 25 50.19 -1.63 -11.36
C THR A 25 49.58 -0.22 -11.40
N THR A 26 49.08 0.23 -10.26
CA THR A 26 49.20 1.56 -9.62
C THR A 26 49.40 2.88 -10.43
N THR A 27 48.48 3.81 -10.13
CA THR A 27 48.65 5.21 -9.63
C THR A 27 48.89 6.41 -10.57
N THR A 28 47.99 7.41 -10.42
CA THR A 28 48.17 8.90 -10.35
C THR A 28 48.75 9.64 -11.57
N GLU A 29 48.37 10.87 -11.98
CA GLU A 29 47.52 11.94 -11.47
C GLU A 29 47.34 13.01 -12.59
N ALA A 30 46.20 13.69 -12.58
CA ALA A 30 45.97 15.13 -12.78
C ALA A 30 46.18 15.87 -14.14
N ALA A 31 45.27 16.85 -14.31
CA ALA A 31 45.25 18.05 -15.17
C ALA A 31 44.87 17.86 -16.65
N ALA A 32 44.13 18.75 -17.32
CA ALA A 32 43.25 19.85 -16.97
C ALA A 32 42.62 20.30 -18.31
N ALA A 33 41.31 20.50 -18.38
CA ALA A 33 40.70 21.36 -19.38
C ALA A 33 39.28 21.75 -18.94
N ALA A 34 39.16 22.97 -18.42
CA ALA A 34 37.90 23.63 -18.14
C ALA A 34 37.31 24.19 -19.44
N THR A 35 36.01 24.00 -19.65
CA THR A 35 35.17 24.90 -20.43
C THR A 35 33.83 25.09 -19.73
N ASN A 36 33.59 26.34 -19.34
CA ASN A 36 32.38 26.86 -18.71
C ASN A 36 31.18 26.73 -19.65
N THR A 37 30.06 26.21 -19.13
CA THR A 37 28.72 26.61 -19.57
C THR A 37 27.85 26.84 -18.34
N ALA A 38 27.16 27.98 -18.38
CA ALA A 38 26.48 28.63 -17.27
C ALA A 38 25.33 27.80 -16.66
N GLU A 39 25.35 27.68 -15.34
CA GLU A 39 24.21 27.29 -14.52
C GLU A 39 23.15 28.38 -14.54
N THR A 40 21.94 28.04 -14.99
CA THR A 40 20.72 28.82 -14.70
C THR A 40 20.02 28.15 -13.53
N SER A 41 20.30 28.65 -12.33
CA SER A 41 19.68 28.24 -11.07
C SER A 41 18.28 28.84 -10.97
N ALA A 42 17.27 28.10 -11.43
CA ALA A 42 15.88 28.34 -11.03
C ALA A 42 15.68 27.72 -9.64
N SER A 43 15.75 28.55 -8.61
CA SER A 43 15.41 28.19 -7.24
C SER A 43 13.91 27.96 -7.10
N THR A 44 13.51 26.71 -6.91
CA THR A 44 12.17 26.36 -6.43
C THR A 44 12.11 26.65 -4.93
N PRO A 45 11.12 27.39 -4.41
CA PRO A 45 11.02 27.63 -2.97
C PRO A 45 10.68 26.32 -2.27
N ALA A 46 11.51 25.93 -1.32
CA ALA A 46 11.27 24.82 -0.41
C ALA A 46 9.96 25.10 0.37
N SER A 47 8.94 24.29 0.12
CA SER A 47 7.75 24.27 0.98
C SER A 47 8.15 23.62 2.29
N ASN A 48 8.37 24.44 3.32
CA ASN A 48 8.47 24.00 4.70
C ASN A 48 7.14 23.37 5.12
N THR A 49 7.01 22.05 5.01
CA THR A 49 5.98 21.30 5.73
C THR A 49 6.56 20.95 7.09
N THR A 50 6.32 21.82 8.06
CA THR A 50 6.46 21.48 9.48
C THR A 50 5.56 20.28 9.76
N ASP A 51 6.15 19.17 10.21
CA ASP A 51 5.41 18.03 10.76
C ASP A 51 4.53 18.53 11.92
N ALA A 52 3.24 18.73 11.63
CA ALA A 52 2.26 19.09 12.64
C ALA A 52 1.99 17.86 13.51
N ALA A 53 2.14 18.03 14.82
CA ALA A 53 1.76 17.03 15.82
C ALA A 53 0.31 16.52 15.58
N PRO A 54 0.00 15.26 15.93
CA PRO A 54 -1.30 14.66 15.63
C PRO A 54 -2.41 15.44 16.35
N LYS A 55 -3.29 16.07 15.58
CA LYS A 55 -4.54 16.63 16.11
C LYS A 55 -5.38 15.46 16.60
N HIS A 56 -5.75 15.46 17.89
CA HIS A 56 -6.80 14.57 18.38
C HIS A 56 -8.11 14.95 17.68
N SER A 57 -8.49 14.17 16.67
CA SER A 57 -9.75 14.33 15.94
C SER A 57 -10.93 14.02 16.86
N ASN A 58 -11.89 14.93 16.96
CA ASN A 58 -13.13 14.73 17.70
C ASN A 58 -14.07 13.71 17.04
N PHE A 59 -13.74 13.23 15.83
CA PHE A 59 -14.57 12.29 15.08
C PHE A 59 -13.81 11.00 14.78
N THR A 60 -14.44 9.88 15.14
CA THR A 60 -13.97 8.54 14.79
C THR A 60 -14.68 8.06 13.51
N ARG A 61 -14.10 7.05 12.85
CA ARG A 61 -14.79 6.32 11.77
C ARG A 61 -16.24 5.96 12.16
N ARG A 62 -16.45 5.42 13.35
CA ARG A 62 -17.76 4.92 13.78
C ARG A 62 -18.76 6.06 13.93
N SER A 63 -18.37 7.19 14.53
CA SER A 63 -19.27 8.34 14.70
C SER A 63 -19.68 8.92 13.35
N VAL A 64 -18.74 9.02 12.39
CA VAL A 64 -19.05 9.54 11.05
C VAL A 64 -19.98 8.61 10.27
N LEU A 65 -19.73 7.31 10.30
CA LEU A 65 -20.59 6.34 9.63
C LEU A 65 -21.98 6.27 10.28
N ALA A 66 -22.08 6.47 11.60
CA ALA A 66 -23.36 6.55 12.30
C ALA A 66 -24.14 7.81 11.91
N MET A 67 -23.49 8.97 11.79
CA MET A 67 -24.15 10.21 11.33
C MET A 67 -24.77 10.08 9.94
N ALA A 68 -24.16 9.28 9.06
CA ALA A 68 -24.66 9.08 7.71
C ALA A 68 -25.88 8.13 7.62
N GLY A 69 -26.31 7.54 8.75
CA GLY A 69 -27.42 6.58 8.85
C GLY A 69 -27.10 5.22 8.23
N CYS A 70 -26.87 5.18 6.92
CA CYS A 70 -26.58 3.97 6.14
C CYS A 70 -25.05 3.75 5.94
N GLY A 71 -24.22 4.24 6.85
CA GLY A 71 -22.76 4.13 6.74
C GLY A 71 -22.21 4.78 5.46
N VAL A 72 -21.30 4.09 4.78
CA VAL A 72 -20.66 4.60 3.55
C VAL A 72 -21.68 4.87 2.45
N ALA A 73 -22.71 4.03 2.31
CA ALA A 73 -23.75 4.22 1.30
C ALA A 73 -24.50 5.55 1.51
N GLY A 74 -24.77 5.94 2.75
CA GLY A 74 -25.35 7.23 3.09
C GLY A 74 -24.46 8.41 2.69
N LEU A 75 -23.14 8.30 2.93
CA LEU A 75 -22.17 9.32 2.52
C LEU A 75 -22.09 9.49 1.00
N VAL A 76 -22.24 8.41 0.24
CA VAL A 76 -22.20 8.44 -1.23
C VAL A 76 -23.50 9.03 -1.79
N VAL A 77 -24.66 8.49 -1.38
CA VAL A 77 -25.97 8.92 -1.90
C VAL A 77 -26.29 10.36 -1.48
N GLY A 78 -25.88 10.76 -0.26
CA GLY A 78 -26.01 12.12 0.23
C GLY A 78 -25.02 13.12 -0.37
N GLY A 79 -24.19 12.71 -1.34
CA GLY A 79 -23.25 13.59 -2.05
C GLY A 79 -22.09 14.11 -1.19
N VAL A 80 -21.96 13.66 0.07
CA VAL A 80 -20.90 14.09 1.01
C VAL A 80 -19.52 13.83 0.41
N LEU A 81 -19.35 12.70 -0.26
CA LEU A 81 -18.06 12.31 -0.82
C LEU A 81 -17.77 12.87 -2.22
N ALA A 82 -18.68 13.66 -2.80
CA ALA A 82 -18.57 14.15 -4.17
C ALA A 82 -17.34 15.03 -4.40
N SER A 83 -16.90 15.80 -3.39
CA SER A 83 -15.69 16.63 -3.46
C SER A 83 -14.42 15.81 -3.67
N TRP A 84 -14.39 14.55 -3.26
CA TRP A 84 -13.27 13.64 -3.51
C TRP A 84 -13.41 12.84 -4.82
N GLY A 85 -14.47 13.09 -5.58
CA GLY A 85 -14.79 12.45 -6.86
C GLY A 85 -15.64 11.19 -6.74
N VAL A 86 -16.15 10.89 -5.54
CA VAL A 86 -16.91 9.67 -5.26
C VAL A 86 -18.37 9.88 -5.63
N THR A 87 -18.90 9.03 -6.52
CA THR A 87 -20.30 9.01 -6.93
C THR A 87 -20.82 7.58 -6.99
N SER A 88 -22.14 7.40 -6.86
CA SER A 88 -22.76 6.06 -6.96
C SER A 88 -22.43 5.37 -8.28
N GLN A 89 -22.40 6.11 -9.40
CA GLN A 89 -22.04 5.58 -10.71
C GLN A 89 -20.57 5.14 -10.76
N ALA A 90 -19.66 5.91 -10.17
CA ALA A 90 -18.23 5.57 -10.18
C ALA A 90 -17.92 4.35 -9.30
N ILE A 91 -18.66 4.13 -8.22
CA ILE A 91 -18.55 2.92 -7.41
C ILE A 91 -19.17 1.72 -8.17
N ALA A 92 -20.37 1.89 -8.72
CA ALA A 92 -21.06 0.83 -9.44
C ALA A 92 -20.29 0.34 -10.68
N SER A 93 -19.54 1.21 -11.35
CA SER A 93 -18.69 0.83 -12.48
C SER A 93 -17.35 0.20 -12.07
N GLY A 94 -17.05 0.09 -10.77
CA GLY A 94 -15.75 -0.35 -10.27
C GLY A 94 -14.61 0.63 -10.55
N ARG A 95 -14.93 1.88 -10.93
CA ARG A 95 -13.92 2.93 -11.13
C ARG A 95 -13.32 3.38 -9.80
N ILE A 96 -14.17 3.57 -8.80
CA ILE A 96 -13.76 4.01 -7.47
C ILE A 96 -13.93 2.87 -6.48
N ASP A 97 -12.86 2.62 -5.72
CA ASP A 97 -12.85 1.73 -4.57
C ASP A 97 -12.71 2.55 -3.28
N LEU A 98 -13.51 2.20 -2.27
CA LEU A 98 -13.56 2.87 -0.97
C LEU A 98 -13.17 1.89 0.13
N ARG A 99 -12.20 2.28 0.95
CA ARG A 99 -11.77 1.49 2.11
C ARG A 99 -11.92 2.32 3.36
N THR A 100 -12.69 1.82 4.32
CA THR A 100 -12.88 2.48 5.62
C THR A 100 -11.87 1.93 6.62
N THR A 101 -10.69 2.54 6.72
CA THR A 101 -9.73 2.17 7.76
C THR A 101 -10.07 2.89 9.07
N PRO A 102 -9.56 2.42 10.22
CA PRO A 102 -9.73 3.11 11.50
C PRO A 102 -9.27 4.57 11.46
N THR A 103 -8.14 4.83 10.78
CA THR A 103 -7.51 6.15 10.71
C THR A 103 -8.13 7.08 9.67
N LYS A 104 -8.44 6.59 8.47
CA LYS A 104 -8.84 7.41 7.32
C LYS A 104 -9.83 6.65 6.42
N MET A 105 -10.56 7.36 5.57
CA MET A 105 -11.17 6.76 4.40
C MET A 105 -10.18 6.82 3.23
N ILE A 106 -9.87 5.67 2.63
CA ILE A 106 -9.01 5.61 1.45
C ILE A 106 -9.89 5.55 0.21
N VAL A 107 -9.71 6.50 -0.70
CA VAL A 107 -10.39 6.57 -1.99
C VAL A 107 -9.38 6.25 -3.08
N THR A 108 -9.64 5.21 -3.87
CA THR A 108 -8.82 4.86 -5.03
C THR A 108 -9.63 5.05 -6.30
N ASP A 109 -9.11 5.82 -7.27
CA ASP A 109 -9.70 6.02 -8.60
C ASP A 109 -8.80 5.40 -9.67
N ARG A 110 -9.24 4.25 -10.22
CA ARG A 110 -8.49 3.52 -11.25
C ARG A 110 -8.30 4.32 -12.53
N ALA A 111 -9.23 5.24 -12.86
CA ALA A 111 -9.12 6.06 -14.07
C ALA A 111 -7.99 7.09 -14.00
N ARG A 112 -7.42 7.32 -12.81
CA ARG A 112 -6.27 8.21 -12.59
C ARG A 112 -4.96 7.45 -12.38
N CYS A 113 -5.02 6.13 -12.17
CA CYS A 113 -3.83 5.32 -11.90
C CYS A 113 -3.09 5.02 -13.21
N SER A 114 -1.85 5.49 -13.33
CA SER A 114 -0.99 5.21 -14.48
C SER A 114 -0.12 3.96 -14.33
N GLY A 115 -0.25 3.23 -13.22
CA GLY A 115 0.59 2.05 -12.95
C GLY A 115 2.04 2.38 -12.57
N CYS A 116 2.39 3.64 -12.30
CA CYS A 116 3.79 4.06 -12.08
C CYS A 116 4.50 3.48 -10.83
N GLN A 117 3.79 2.75 -9.96
CA GLN A 117 4.32 2.09 -8.75
C GLN A 117 5.05 2.99 -7.74
N ARG A 118 4.94 4.31 -7.89
CA ARG A 118 5.56 5.26 -6.95
C ARG A 118 5.02 5.11 -5.52
N CYS A 119 3.73 4.78 -5.40
CA CYS A 119 3.11 4.47 -4.12
C CYS A 119 3.76 3.26 -3.41
N GLU A 120 4.25 2.27 -4.16
CA GLU A 120 4.92 1.09 -3.60
C GLU A 120 6.34 1.42 -3.14
N MET A 121 7.12 2.10 -4.00
CA MET A 121 8.48 2.50 -3.70
C MET A 121 8.55 3.43 -2.47
N MET A 122 7.65 4.42 -2.39
CA MET A 122 7.65 5.34 -1.25
C MET A 122 7.08 4.72 0.02
N CYS A 123 6.21 3.73 -0.12
CA CYS A 123 5.73 2.97 1.04
C CYS A 123 6.90 2.30 1.74
N THR A 124 7.74 1.58 1.00
CA THR A 124 8.86 0.85 1.59
C THR A 124 9.99 1.77 2.01
N LEU A 125 10.24 2.85 1.26
CA LEU A 125 11.23 3.83 1.69
C LEU A 125 10.87 4.47 3.04
N LYS A 126 9.59 4.80 3.26
CA LYS A 126 9.15 5.41 4.53
C LYS A 126 9.14 4.43 5.70
N ASN A 127 8.74 3.18 5.47
CA ASN A 127 8.49 2.25 6.57
C ASN A 127 9.64 1.25 6.79
N ASP A 128 10.49 1.01 5.80
CA ASP A 128 11.56 0.01 5.84
C ASP A 128 12.95 0.61 5.48
N GLY A 129 13.02 1.87 5.06
CA GLY A 129 14.27 2.52 4.67
C GLY A 129 14.84 2.06 3.32
N VAL A 130 14.10 1.23 2.56
CA VAL A 130 14.53 0.66 1.28
C VAL A 130 13.48 0.85 0.21
N THR A 131 13.88 0.96 -1.06
CA THR A 131 12.96 0.95 -2.20
C THR A 131 12.83 -0.47 -2.75
N GLN A 132 11.92 -1.27 -2.19
CA GLN A 132 11.68 -2.65 -2.61
C GLN A 132 10.18 -2.94 -2.76
N GLN A 133 9.64 -2.94 -3.99
CA GLN A 133 8.20 -3.10 -4.21
C GLN A 133 7.62 -4.44 -3.73
N SER A 134 8.42 -5.52 -3.70
CA SER A 134 7.96 -6.85 -3.29
C SER A 134 7.49 -6.95 -1.83
N ILE A 135 7.94 -6.04 -0.97
CA ILE A 135 7.52 -5.93 0.44
C ILE A 135 6.62 -4.71 0.69
N SER A 136 6.17 -4.05 -0.37
CA SER A 136 5.28 -2.89 -0.26
C SER A 136 3.99 -3.27 0.47
N ARG A 137 3.45 -2.30 1.22
CA ARG A 137 2.18 -2.44 1.95
C ARG A 137 0.96 -1.98 1.13
N VAL A 138 1.19 -1.50 -0.08
CA VAL A 138 0.18 -1.19 -1.11
C VAL A 138 0.63 -1.81 -2.43
N HIS A 139 -0.31 -2.20 -3.29
CA HIS A 139 -0.03 -3.04 -4.44
C HIS A 139 -0.67 -2.50 -5.73
N VAL A 140 0.19 -2.17 -6.67
CA VAL A 140 -0.06 -1.98 -8.10
C VAL A 140 0.52 -3.16 -8.86
N TRP A 141 1.73 -3.63 -8.49
CA TRP A 141 2.47 -4.68 -9.19
C TRP A 141 1.66 -5.95 -9.41
N GLU A 142 0.92 -6.40 -8.39
CA GLU A 142 0.16 -7.65 -8.44
C GLU A 142 -1.00 -7.63 -9.43
N HIS A 143 -1.53 -6.44 -9.70
CA HIS A 143 -2.60 -6.23 -10.68
C HIS A 143 -2.09 -5.59 -11.97
N TYR A 144 -0.76 -5.44 -12.11
CA TYR A 144 -0.16 -4.70 -13.21
C TYR A 144 -0.38 -5.41 -14.53
N ASN A 145 -0.19 -6.73 -14.56
CA ASN A 145 -0.24 -7.51 -15.81
C ASN A 145 -1.67 -7.88 -16.22
N TYR A 146 -2.45 -8.40 -15.27
CA TYR A 146 -3.74 -9.03 -15.55
C TYR A 146 -4.91 -8.39 -14.77
N GLY A 147 -4.76 -7.18 -14.24
CA GLY A 147 -5.79 -6.59 -13.38
C GLY A 147 -6.07 -7.50 -12.20
N GLU A 148 -7.35 -7.76 -11.91
CA GLU A 148 -7.77 -8.65 -10.81
C GLU A 148 -7.42 -10.13 -11.01
N GLY A 149 -7.02 -10.53 -12.22
CA GLY A 149 -6.64 -11.91 -12.51
C GLY A 149 -6.67 -12.27 -13.99
N ILE A 150 -6.14 -13.45 -14.32
CA ILE A 150 -6.11 -13.96 -15.69
C ILE A 150 -7.55 -14.07 -16.22
N GLY A 151 -7.79 -13.54 -17.42
CA GLY A 151 -9.11 -13.57 -18.07
C GLY A 151 -10.06 -12.44 -17.64
N THR A 152 -9.67 -11.57 -16.71
CA THR A 152 -10.47 -10.40 -16.33
C THR A 152 -10.44 -9.28 -17.38
N GLY A 153 -9.48 -9.33 -18.30
CA GLY A 153 -9.27 -8.27 -19.30
C GLY A 153 -8.68 -6.97 -18.72
N GLY A 154 -8.21 -7.00 -17.47
CA GLY A 154 -7.55 -5.85 -16.84
C GLY A 154 -6.03 -5.83 -17.00
N GLY A 155 -5.40 -4.74 -16.58
CA GLY A 155 -3.94 -4.59 -16.55
C GLY A 155 -3.33 -4.31 -17.92
N ILE A 156 -2.00 -4.32 -18.00
CA ILE A 156 -1.25 -3.95 -19.21
C ILE A 156 -1.51 -4.89 -20.40
N TYR A 157 -1.92 -6.13 -20.13
CA TYR A 157 -2.27 -7.11 -21.17
C TYR A 157 -3.76 -7.10 -21.53
N GLY A 158 -4.53 -6.17 -20.97
CA GLY A 158 -5.96 -6.02 -21.21
C GLY A 158 -6.34 -4.58 -21.56
N ASP A 159 -7.13 -3.95 -20.71
CA ASP A 159 -7.66 -2.59 -20.87
C ASP A 159 -6.67 -1.45 -20.53
N CYS A 160 -5.44 -1.79 -20.15
CA CYS A 160 -4.42 -0.86 -19.65
C CYS A 160 -4.88 -0.04 -18.44
N GLN A 161 -5.80 -0.57 -17.64
CA GLN A 161 -6.21 0.04 -16.39
C GLN A 161 -5.50 -0.61 -15.21
N PHE A 162 -5.07 0.26 -14.28
CA PHE A 162 -4.33 -0.13 -13.09
C PHE A 162 -5.09 0.31 -11.85
N THR A 163 -4.89 -0.38 -10.74
CA THR A 163 -5.48 0.00 -9.45
C THR A 163 -4.44 -0.13 -8.34
N VAL A 164 -4.57 0.71 -7.32
CA VAL A 164 -3.76 0.63 -6.10
C VAL A 164 -4.58 -0.12 -5.06
N GLN A 165 -4.20 -1.34 -4.74
CA GLN A 165 -4.79 -2.08 -3.62
C GLN A 165 -3.99 -1.88 -2.33
N GLY A 166 -4.62 -2.12 -1.19
CA GLY A 166 -3.97 -2.04 0.10
C GLY A 166 -4.83 -2.68 1.19
N CYS A 167 -4.23 -2.90 2.36
CA CYS A 167 -4.91 -3.56 3.48
C CYS A 167 -6.23 -2.88 3.84
N LEU A 168 -7.30 -3.68 3.97
CA LEU A 168 -8.63 -3.18 4.32
C LEU A 168 -8.79 -2.83 5.81
N GLN A 169 -7.81 -3.18 6.66
CA GLN A 169 -7.90 -3.00 8.12
C GLN A 169 -9.20 -3.60 8.69
N CYS A 170 -9.44 -4.88 8.36
CA CYS A 170 -10.67 -5.60 8.67
C CYS A 170 -11.06 -5.49 10.16
N ALA A 171 -12.36 -5.38 10.41
CA ALA A 171 -12.91 -5.41 11.77
C ALA A 171 -12.64 -6.76 12.43
N ASP A 172 -12.83 -7.86 11.69
CA ASP A 172 -12.43 -9.23 12.06
C ASP A 172 -11.20 -9.67 11.22
N PRO A 173 -9.97 -9.46 11.74
CA PRO A 173 -8.74 -9.69 11.01
C PRO A 173 -8.30 -11.16 11.04
N GLN A 174 -8.62 -11.92 9.99
CA GLN A 174 -8.11 -13.30 9.86
C GLN A 174 -6.58 -13.38 9.97
N CYS A 175 -5.86 -12.37 9.47
CA CYS A 175 -4.41 -12.30 9.60
C CYS A 175 -3.92 -12.26 11.07
N ALA A 176 -4.65 -11.61 11.98
CA ALA A 176 -4.31 -11.60 13.39
C ALA A 176 -4.79 -12.87 14.11
N ASN A 177 -5.99 -13.36 13.77
CA ASN A 177 -6.57 -14.57 14.36
C ASN A 177 -5.70 -15.81 14.12
N TYR A 178 -5.02 -15.88 12.98
CA TYR A 178 -4.13 -17.00 12.62
C TYR A 178 -2.66 -16.78 13.02
N CYS A 179 -2.31 -15.66 13.65
CA CYS A 179 -0.94 -15.42 14.08
C CYS A 179 -0.64 -16.24 15.35
N PRO A 180 0.26 -17.25 15.30
CA PRO A 180 0.47 -18.17 16.43
C PRO A 180 1.18 -17.50 17.63
N VAL A 181 1.84 -16.37 17.38
CA VAL A 181 2.56 -15.58 18.39
C VAL A 181 1.85 -14.26 18.72
N HIS A 182 0.65 -14.05 18.18
CA HIS A 182 -0.16 -12.85 18.42
C HIS A 182 0.55 -11.51 18.14
N ALA A 183 1.45 -11.46 17.15
CA ALA A 183 2.20 -10.26 16.80
C ALA A 183 1.37 -9.15 16.12
N ILE A 184 0.09 -9.38 15.79
CA ILE A 184 -0.76 -8.38 15.13
C ILE A 184 -1.78 -7.83 16.12
N TYR A 185 -1.68 -6.54 16.43
CA TYR A 185 -2.55 -5.85 17.38
C TYR A 185 -3.10 -4.54 16.80
N ALA A 186 -4.12 -3.97 17.44
CA ALA A 186 -4.62 -2.64 17.11
C ALA A 186 -3.78 -1.62 17.89
N ASP A 187 -3.08 -0.75 17.16
CA ASP A 187 -2.29 0.33 17.74
C ASP A 187 -3.21 1.27 18.55
N PRO A 188 -2.90 1.59 19.82
CA PRO A 188 -3.78 2.34 20.69
C PRO A 188 -3.97 3.80 20.27
N GLU A 189 -2.98 4.39 19.58
CA GLU A 189 -3.03 5.80 19.16
C GLU A 189 -3.81 5.97 17.86
N THR A 190 -3.52 5.14 16.87
CA THR A 190 -4.08 5.26 15.52
C THR A 190 -5.29 4.36 15.29
N GLY A 191 -5.43 3.29 16.07
CA GLY A 191 -6.40 2.23 15.85
C GLY A 191 -6.09 1.34 14.63
N ALA A 192 -5.02 1.62 13.87
CA ALA A 192 -4.59 0.77 12.77
C ALA A 192 -4.09 -0.55 13.33
N ARG A 193 -4.41 -1.66 12.67
CA ARG A 193 -3.74 -2.92 13.02
C ARG A 193 -2.29 -2.81 12.56
N VAL A 194 -1.33 -3.21 13.38
CA VAL A 194 0.11 -3.17 13.08
C VAL A 194 0.74 -4.52 13.40
N VAL A 195 1.96 -4.75 12.94
CA VAL A 195 2.75 -5.94 13.31
C VAL A 195 3.79 -5.49 14.32
N ASP A 196 3.93 -6.22 15.41
CA ASP A 196 5.04 -6.13 16.34
C ASP A 196 6.25 -6.89 15.75
N ASP A 197 7.29 -6.16 15.36
CA ASP A 197 8.50 -6.75 14.77
C ASP A 197 9.32 -7.56 15.79
N GLU A 198 9.22 -7.27 17.09
CA GLU A 198 9.97 -7.99 18.13
C GLU A 198 9.34 -9.37 18.43
N VAL A 199 8.02 -9.47 18.28
CA VAL A 199 7.26 -10.72 18.51
C VAL A 199 7.13 -11.55 17.23
N CYS A 200 7.17 -10.91 16.06
CA CYS A 200 6.94 -11.59 14.79
C CYS A 200 8.06 -12.60 14.46
N ILE A 201 7.67 -13.85 14.20
CA ILE A 201 8.59 -14.93 13.80
C ILE A 201 8.67 -15.18 12.29
N GLY A 202 8.09 -14.30 11.47
CA GLY A 202 8.20 -14.41 10.00
C GLY A 202 7.49 -15.59 9.33
N CYS A 203 6.63 -16.32 10.04
CA CYS A 203 6.04 -17.58 9.55
C CYS A 203 5.11 -17.45 8.33
N GLY A 204 4.67 -16.25 7.95
CA GLY A 204 3.82 -16.02 6.77
C GLY A 204 2.36 -16.49 6.89
N MET A 205 1.93 -17.04 8.02
CA MET A 205 0.53 -17.45 8.23
C MET A 205 -0.46 -16.29 8.04
N CYS A 206 -0.05 -15.07 8.40
CA CYS A 206 -0.89 -13.88 8.21
C CYS A 206 -1.12 -13.55 6.72
N THR A 207 -0.14 -13.82 5.85
CA THR A 207 -0.25 -13.68 4.40
C THR A 207 -1.23 -14.70 3.85
N ALA A 208 -1.06 -15.98 4.21
CA ALA A 208 -1.93 -17.07 3.76
C ALA A 208 -3.37 -16.93 4.25
N ALA A 209 -3.58 -16.43 5.48
CA ALA A 209 -4.90 -16.25 6.07
C ALA A 209 -5.64 -15.01 5.54
N CYS A 210 -4.96 -14.05 4.91
CA CYS A 210 -5.60 -12.84 4.41
C CYS A 210 -6.34 -13.13 3.09
N PRO A 211 -7.67 -12.98 3.01
CA PRO A 211 -8.41 -13.21 1.77
C PRO A 211 -8.00 -12.27 0.63
N TRP A 212 -7.43 -11.13 1.00
CA TRP A 212 -6.97 -10.09 0.09
C TRP A 212 -5.48 -10.19 -0.20
N ASN A 213 -4.77 -11.18 0.36
CA ASN A 213 -3.32 -11.33 0.21
C ASN A 213 -2.57 -10.01 0.49
N MET A 214 -2.81 -9.35 1.62
CA MET A 214 -2.24 -8.01 1.90
C MET A 214 -0.95 -8.00 2.74
N PRO A 215 -0.76 -8.88 3.74
CA PRO A 215 0.50 -8.96 4.46
C PRO A 215 1.62 -9.54 3.59
N ARG A 216 2.83 -9.03 3.71
CA ARG A 216 4.05 -9.58 3.08
C ARG A 216 5.03 -10.02 4.16
N VAL A 217 5.84 -11.02 3.88
CA VAL A 217 7.00 -11.35 4.73
C VAL A 217 8.21 -10.65 4.13
N ASN A 218 8.88 -9.82 4.94
CA ASN A 218 10.14 -9.21 4.55
C ASN A 218 11.26 -10.23 4.81
N ALA A 219 11.81 -10.79 3.74
CA ALA A 219 12.88 -11.78 3.82
C ALA A 219 14.19 -11.22 4.43
N GLN A 220 14.39 -9.89 4.41
CA GLN A 220 15.58 -9.26 4.99
C GLN A 220 15.49 -9.13 6.50
N THR A 221 14.32 -8.76 7.05
CA THR A 221 14.11 -8.60 8.49
C THR A 221 13.63 -9.90 9.16
N GLY A 222 13.08 -10.83 8.38
CA GLY A 222 12.42 -12.02 8.92
C GLY A 222 11.07 -11.71 9.58
N THR A 223 10.50 -10.53 9.37
CA THR A 223 9.21 -10.12 9.97
C THR A 223 8.13 -9.93 8.91
N SER A 224 6.87 -10.06 9.33
CA SER A 224 5.73 -9.77 8.47
C SER A 224 5.41 -8.29 8.50
N THR A 225 4.90 -7.77 7.41
CA THR A 225 4.55 -6.36 7.26
C THR A 225 3.20 -6.21 6.57
N LYS A 226 2.49 -5.12 6.89
CA LYS A 226 1.19 -4.79 6.29
C LYS A 226 0.94 -3.28 6.39
N CYS A 227 -0.03 -2.77 5.64
CA CYS A 227 -0.35 -1.34 5.66
C CYS A 227 -0.79 -0.91 7.05
N ILE A 228 -0.25 0.22 7.50
CA ILE A 228 -0.57 0.90 8.76
C ILE A 228 -1.36 2.20 8.50
N SER A 229 -1.81 2.40 7.27
CA SER A 229 -2.60 3.56 6.85
C SER A 229 -1.93 4.93 7.10
N CYS A 230 -0.61 5.02 6.92
CA CYS A 230 0.17 6.24 7.14
C CYS A 230 0.06 7.31 6.03
N GLY A 231 -0.59 7.02 4.89
CA GLY A 231 -0.86 8.02 3.85
C GLY A 231 0.28 8.34 2.88
N ARG A 232 1.52 7.90 3.14
CA ARG A 232 2.69 8.20 2.29
C ARG A 232 2.50 7.85 0.81
N CYS A 233 1.75 6.79 0.52
CA CYS A 233 1.42 6.37 -0.85
C CYS A 233 0.52 7.38 -1.59
N ALA A 234 -0.37 8.08 -0.88
CA ALA A 234 -1.22 9.13 -1.44
C ALA A 234 -0.47 10.44 -1.62
N GLU A 235 0.37 10.83 -0.66
CA GLU A 235 1.22 12.02 -0.76
C GLU A 235 2.09 12.00 -2.02
N GLN A 236 2.65 10.83 -2.37
CA GLN A 236 3.49 10.70 -3.55
C GLN A 236 2.71 10.40 -4.85
N CYS A 237 1.38 10.26 -4.83
CA CYS A 237 0.64 9.93 -6.04
C CYS A 237 0.53 11.16 -6.96
N PRO A 238 1.22 11.23 -8.12
CA PRO A 238 1.24 12.43 -8.95
C PRO A 238 -0.13 12.72 -9.59
N ASN A 239 -0.96 11.69 -9.77
CA ASN A 239 -2.25 11.80 -10.44
C ASN A 239 -3.43 11.88 -9.46
N GLY A 240 -3.18 11.82 -8.14
CA GLY A 240 -4.24 11.73 -7.14
C GLY A 240 -5.13 10.48 -7.29
N ALA A 241 -4.57 9.37 -7.77
CA ALA A 241 -5.28 8.10 -7.96
C ALA A 241 -5.59 7.39 -6.65
N ILE A 242 -4.82 7.65 -5.59
CA ILE A 242 -5.11 7.20 -4.23
C ILE A 242 -5.10 8.42 -3.31
N LYS A 243 -6.13 8.54 -2.48
CA LYS A 243 -6.32 9.66 -1.55
C LYS A 243 -6.65 9.10 -0.17
N PHE A 244 -6.10 9.72 0.86
CA PHE A 244 -6.44 9.45 2.25
C PHE A 244 -7.25 10.65 2.73
N VAL A 245 -8.50 10.40 3.09
CA VAL A 245 -9.45 11.43 3.55
C VAL A 245 -9.65 11.27 5.04
N ASP A 246 -9.48 12.36 5.78
CA ASP A 246 -9.70 12.38 7.22
C ASP A 246 -11.17 12.18 7.57
N TRP A 247 -11.41 11.43 8.65
CA TRP A 247 -12.77 11.29 9.18
C TRP A 247 -13.33 12.62 9.65
N GLU A 248 -12.49 13.53 10.13
CA GLU A 248 -12.89 14.89 10.50
C GLU A 248 -13.35 15.71 9.28
N ASP A 249 -12.64 15.62 8.15
CA ASP A 249 -13.06 16.30 6.92
C ASP A 249 -14.40 15.77 6.41
N ILE A 250 -14.62 14.45 6.50
CA ILE A 250 -15.89 13.84 6.13
C ILE A 250 -16.98 14.28 7.10
N ALA A 251 -16.71 14.30 8.41
CA ALA A 251 -17.63 14.76 9.43
C ALA A 251 -18.09 16.20 9.15
N GLN A 252 -17.14 17.09 8.86
CA GLN A 252 -17.45 18.47 8.51
C GLN A 252 -18.33 18.54 7.27
N LYS A 253 -18.06 17.73 6.23
CA LYS A 253 -18.92 17.67 5.04
C LYS A 253 -20.32 17.12 5.30
N VAL A 254 -20.47 16.17 6.23
CA VAL A 254 -21.78 15.68 6.67
C VAL A 254 -22.59 16.82 7.30
N LEU A 255 -21.95 17.65 8.13
CA LEU A 255 -22.57 18.80 8.78
C LEU A 255 -22.89 19.93 7.77
N ASP A 256 -21.92 20.29 6.92
CA ASP A 256 -22.06 21.34 5.91
C ASP A 256 -23.19 21.05 4.92
N ASN A 257 -23.33 19.78 4.51
CA ASN A 257 -24.38 19.35 3.59
C ASN A 257 -25.74 19.16 4.29
N GLY A 258 -25.82 19.38 5.60
CA GLY A 258 -27.05 19.22 6.39
C GLY A 258 -27.52 17.76 6.51
N VAL A 259 -26.64 16.78 6.28
CA VAL A 259 -26.96 15.35 6.39
C VAL A 259 -27.15 14.95 7.85
N ALA A 260 -26.39 15.56 8.76
CA ALA A 260 -26.62 15.46 10.20
C ALA A 260 -26.45 16.84 10.85
N SER A 261 -26.99 17.00 12.06
CA SER A 261 -26.79 18.19 12.88
C SER A 261 -25.87 17.89 14.06
N THR A 262 -25.27 18.91 14.66
CA THR A 262 -24.47 18.74 15.88
C THR A 262 -25.28 18.19 17.05
N ALA A 263 -26.61 18.36 17.06
CA ALA A 263 -27.48 17.74 18.07
C ALA A 263 -27.54 16.21 17.96
N THR A 264 -27.28 15.66 16.76
CA THR A 264 -27.19 14.21 16.51
C THR A 264 -25.89 13.61 17.09
N LEU A 265 -24.94 14.45 17.51
CA LEU A 265 -23.62 14.05 18.03
C LEU A 265 -23.56 13.84 19.54
N ILE A 266 -24.65 14.07 20.29
CA ILE A 266 -24.65 13.77 21.72
C ILE A 266 -24.80 12.24 21.85
N PRO A 267 -23.75 11.50 22.25
CA PRO A 267 -23.96 10.13 22.69
C PRO A 267 -24.87 10.23 23.91
N ASP A 268 -25.96 9.49 23.89
CA ASP A 268 -26.93 9.44 24.97
C ASP A 268 -26.21 9.21 26.30
N ALA A 269 -26.09 10.28 27.11
CA ALA A 269 -25.47 10.23 28.43
C ALA A 269 -26.35 9.46 29.44
N THR A 270 -27.47 8.87 29.00
CA THR A 270 -28.43 8.18 29.88
C THR A 270 -28.28 6.66 29.94
N LEU A 271 -27.28 6.05 29.26
CA LEU A 271 -27.06 4.59 29.33
C LEU A 271 -25.85 4.14 30.16
N VAL A 272 -25.20 5.04 30.90
CA VAL A 272 -24.08 4.69 31.82
C VAL A 272 -24.55 4.53 33.28
N GLU A 273 -25.80 4.85 33.60
CA GLU A 273 -26.40 4.57 34.91
C GLU A 273 -27.37 3.37 34.79
N GLY A 274 -26.85 2.15 34.89
CA GLY A 274 -27.75 0.99 34.84
C GLY A 274 -27.18 -0.42 34.94
N LEU A 275 -25.90 -0.60 35.24
CA LEU A 275 -25.34 -1.93 35.56
C LEU A 275 -24.41 -1.81 36.78
N SER A 276 -25.04 -1.79 37.96
CA SER A 276 -24.51 -2.31 39.22
C SER A 276 -25.05 -3.71 39.44
#